data_AF-A0A383DSA4-F1
#
_entry.id   AF-A0A383DSA4-F1
#
_cell.length_a   1.000
_cell.length_b   1.000
_cell.length_c   1.000
_cell.angle_alpha   90.00
_cell.angle_beta   90.00
_cell.angle_gamma   90.00
#
_symmetry.space_group_name_H-M   'P 1'
#
loop_
_entity.id
_entity.type
_entity.pdbx_description
1 polymer ?
#
loop_
_entity_poly.entity_id
_entity_poly.type
_entity_poly.pdbx_seq_one_letter_code
_entity_poly.pdbx_strand_id
1 'polypeptide(L)' 'MRKHKLVNTVLENCGEESADKKLVNSIVDSTFKVIASELKKQGKMTCSSFGTFRVSKRKAREGRNPRTGEPIKIEARKS' A
#
# COMPACT_ATOMS: atom_id res chain seq x y z
N MET A 1 10.57 -5.06 4.80
CA MET A 1 11.57 -4.29 4.02
C MET A 1 11.36 -2.81 4.28
N ARG A 2 12.41 -2.02 4.59
CA ARG A 2 12.28 -0.54 4.75
C ARG A 2 12.47 0.16 3.42
N LYS A 3 11.96 1.39 3.27
CA LYS A 3 12.01 2.18 2.04
C LYS A 3 13.42 2.30 1.44
N HIS A 4 14.46 2.52 2.25
CA HIS A 4 15.84 2.60 1.76
C HIS A 4 16.29 1.30 1.06
N LYS A 5 15.92 0.14 1.62
CA LYS A 5 16.27 -1.16 1.07
C LYS A 5 15.52 -1.44 -0.23
N LEU A 6 14.28 -0.94 -0.34
CA LEU A 6 13.50 -1.02 -1.58
C LEU A 6 14.18 -0.27 -2.73
N VAL A 7 14.64 0.96 -2.49
CA VAL A 7 15.32 1.77 -3.51
C VAL A 7 16.60 1.11 -4.00
N ASN A 8 17.41 0.56 -3.08
CA ASN A 8 18.64 -0.14 -3.45
C ASN A 8 18.36 -1.41 -4.26
N THR A 9 17.38 -2.22 -3.86
CA THR A 9 17.00 -3.43 -4.61
C THR A 9 16.37 -3.12 -5.97
N VAL A 10 15.70 -1.97 -6.13
CA VAL A 10 15.19 -1.54 -7.44
C VAL A 10 16.35 -1.16 -8.36
N LEU A 11 17.36 -0.46 -7.85
CA LEU A 11 18.58 -0.14 -8.61
C LEU A 11 19.33 -1.40 -9.07
N GLU A 12 19.52 -2.36 -8.16
CA GLU A 12 20.15 -3.66 -8.45
C GLU A 12 19.40 -4.43 -9.55
N ASN A 13 18.06 -4.45 -9.51
CA ASN A 13 17.25 -5.15 -10.53
C ASN A 13 17.18 -4.40 -11.87
N CYS A 14 17.33 -3.07 -11.89
CA CYS A 14 17.32 -2.29 -13.12
C CYS A 14 18.66 -2.36 -13.89
N GLY A 15 19.71 -2.93 -13.30
CA GLY A 15 21.02 -3.07 -13.95
C GLY A 15 21.77 -1.76 -14.17
N GLU A 16 21.27 -0.64 -13.64
CA GLU A 16 21.93 0.67 -13.69
C GLU A 16 22.54 1.01 -12.32
N GLU A 17 23.85 0.82 -12.20
CA GLU A 17 24.60 1.28 -11.02
C GLU A 17 24.71 2.81 -10.94
N SER A 18 24.50 3.51 -12.07
CA SER A 18 24.65 4.96 -12.22
C SER A 18 23.36 5.76 -12.07
N ALA A 19 22.21 5.12 -11.85
CA ALA A 19 20.95 5.84 -11.73
C ALA A 19 20.93 6.72 -10.46
N ASP A 20 20.48 7.97 -10.60
CA ASP A 20 20.40 8.90 -9.48
C ASP A 20 19.42 8.38 -8.42
N LYS A 21 19.96 8.06 -7.23
CA LYS A 21 19.19 7.57 -6.08
C LYS A 21 18.04 8.51 -5.72
N LYS A 22 18.18 9.83 -5.94
CA LYS A 22 17.12 10.81 -5.70
C LYS A 22 15.97 10.65 -6.70
N LEU A 23 16.29 10.39 -7.96
CA LEU A 23 15.31 10.15 -9.01
C LEU A 23 14.53 8.86 -8.73
N VAL A 24 15.22 7.76 -8.42
CA VAL A 24 14.56 6.48 -8.10
C VAL A 24 13.66 6.59 -6.87
N ASN A 25 14.10 7.28 -5.84
CA ASN A 25 13.29 7.54 -4.65
C ASN A 25 12.01 8.34 -5.00
N SER A 26 12.14 9.35 -5.87
CA SER A 26 11.00 10.16 -6.33
C SER A 26 10.03 9.37 -7.21
N ILE A 27 10.53 8.46 -8.05
CA ILE A 27 9.71 7.56 -8.86
C ILE A 27 8.92 6.61 -7.96
N VAL A 28 9.59 5.96 -7.01
CA VAL A 28 8.96 5.05 -6.04
C VAL A 28 7.85 5.76 -5.25
N ASP A 29 8.13 6.97 -4.74
CA ASP A 29 7.13 7.75 -4.02
C ASP A 29 5.94 8.16 -4.90
N SER A 30 6.21 8.54 -6.15
CA SER A 30 5.17 8.91 -7.10
C SER A 30 4.28 7.72 -7.46
N THR A 31 4.86 6.53 -7.67
CA THR A 31 4.11 5.30 -7.91
C THR A 31 3.15 5.00 -6.75
N PHE A 32 3.63 5.06 -5.51
CA PHE A 32 2.74 4.86 -4.34
C PHE A 32 1.66 5.94 -4.24
N LYS A 33 1.95 7.21 -4.57
CA LYS A 33 0.95 8.28 -4.59
C LYS A 33 -0.12 8.07 -5.65
N VAL A 34 0.25 7.62 -6.85
CA VAL A 34 -0.70 7.32 -7.93
C VAL A 34 -1.60 6.15 -7.51
N ILE A 35 -1.01 5.05 -7.02
CA ILE A 35 -1.77 3.89 -6.54
C ILE A 35 -2.75 4.31 -5.43
N ALA A 36 -2.31 5.10 -4.45
CA ALA A 36 -3.17 5.58 -3.37
C ALA A 36 -4.31 6.49 -3.89
N SER A 37 -4.03 7.31 -4.91
CA SER A 37 -5.01 8.21 -5.50
C SER A 37 -6.06 7.46 -6.32
N GLU A 38 -5.65 6.47 -7.10
CA GLU A 38 -6.57 5.60 -7.86
C GLU A 38 -7.44 4.76 -6.93
N LEU A 39 -6.87 4.21 -5.85
CA LEU A 39 -7.62 3.47 -4.84
C LEU A 39 -8.65 4.35 -4.12
N LYS A 40 -8.35 5.63 -3.89
CA LYS A 40 -9.34 6.58 -3.34
C LYS A 40 -10.51 6.85 -4.30
N LYS A 41 -10.23 6.95 -5.61
CA LYS A 41 -11.24 7.29 -6.63
C LYS A 41 -12.10 6.10 -7.02
N GLN A 42 -11.48 5.01 -7.45
CA GLN A 42 -12.17 3.86 -8.05
C GLN A 42 -12.31 2.68 -7.07
N GLY A 43 -11.55 2.67 -5.97
CA GLY A 43 -11.59 1.58 -5.01
C GLY A 43 -10.99 0.26 -5.52
N LYS A 44 -10.50 0.22 -6.75
CA LYS A 44 -9.85 -0.94 -7.36
C LYS A 44 -8.86 -0.45 -8.43
N MET A 45 -7.67 -1.05 -8.46
CA MET A 45 -6.62 -0.79 -9.43
C MET A 45 -5.98 -2.12 -9.81
N THR A 46 -5.96 -2.44 -11.10
CA THR A 46 -5.31 -3.67 -11.59
C THR A 46 -3.99 -3.27 -12.24
N CYS A 47 -2.88 -3.78 -11.70
CA CYS A 47 -1.57 -3.65 -12.31
C CYS A 47 -1.22 -4.99 -12.96
N SER A 48 -1.15 -5.01 -14.30
CA SER A 48 -0.79 -6.21 -15.05
C SER A 48 0.57 -6.74 -14.58
N SER A 49 0.69 -8.05 -14.41
CA SER A 49 1.89 -8.73 -13.89
C SER A 49 2.30 -8.46 -12.43
N PHE A 50 1.61 -7.57 -11.70
CA PHE A 50 1.87 -7.32 -10.27
C PHE A 50 0.72 -7.74 -9.36
N GLY A 51 -0.53 -7.43 -9.76
CA GLY A 51 -1.71 -7.84 -9.02
C GLY A 51 -2.83 -6.79 -9.03
N THR A 52 -3.92 -7.12 -8.33
CA THR A 52 -5.08 -6.21 -8.18
C THR A 52 -5.14 -5.65 -6.77
N PHE A 53 -5.03 -4.34 -6.64
CA PHE A 53 -5.30 -3.62 -5.41
C PHE A 53 -6.80 -3.31 -5.34
N ARG A 54 -7.42 -3.56 -4.19
CA ARG A 54 -8.83 -3.20 -3.97
C ARG A 54 -9.03 -2.71 -2.55
N VAL A 55 -9.87 -1.69 -2.40
CA VAL A 55 -10.39 -1.24 -1.12
C VAL A 55 -11.55 -2.15 -0.75
N SER A 56 -11.33 -2.99 0.26
CA SER A 56 -12.34 -3.86 0.84
C SER A 56 -13.22 -3.06 1.78
N LYS A 57 -14.54 -3.10 1.57
CA LYS A 57 -15.51 -2.58 2.54
C LYS A 57 -15.78 -3.67 3.57
N ARG A 58 -15.28 -3.50 4.80
CA ARG A 58 -15.63 -4.38 5.92
C ARG A 58 -16.90 -3.82 6.58
N LYS A 59 -17.94 -4.65 6.64
CA LYS A 59 -19.20 -4.32 7.33
C LYS A 59 -18.94 -4.16 8.82
N ALA A 60 -19.80 -3.37 9.49
CA ALA A 60 -19.77 -3.27 10.93
C ALA A 60 -19.99 -4.66 11.55
N ARG A 61 -19.19 -4.98 12.56
CA ARG A 61 -19.28 -6.25 13.28
C ARG A 61 -19.02 -6.03 14.75
N GLU A 62 -19.55 -6.92 15.57
CA GLU A 62 -19.20 -6.96 16.98
C GLU A 62 -17.82 -7.59 17.11
N GLY A 63 -16.89 -6.80 17.64
CA GLY A 63 -15.59 -7.26 18.09
C GLY A 63 -15.56 -7.39 19.60
N ARG A 64 -14.44 -7.87 20.12
CA ARG A 64 -14.21 -7.98 21.56
C ARG A 64 -12.97 -7.21 21.92
N ASN A 65 -13.02 -6.44 23.01
CA ASN A 65 -11.83 -5.75 23.50
C ASN A 65 -10.78 -6.79 23.89
N PRO A 66 -9.58 -6.81 23.27
CA PRO A 66 -8.54 -7.77 23.63
C PRO A 66 -8.09 -7.65 25.10
N ARG A 67 -8.30 -6.49 25.73
CA ARG A 67 -7.85 -6.19 27.09
C ARG A 67 -8.93 -6.38 28.16
N THR A 68 -10.21 -6.15 27.85
CA THR A 68 -11.32 -6.24 28.83
C THR A 68 -12.34 -7.32 28.50
N GLY A 69 -12.34 -7.90 27.30
CA GLY A 69 -13.29 -8.91 26.88
C GLY A 69 -14.71 -8.39 26.63
N GLU A 70 -14.96 -7.10 26.80
CA GLU A 70 -16.26 -6.48 26.54
C GLU A 70 -16.55 -6.42 25.04
N PRO A 71 -17.83 -6.53 24.63
CA PRO A 71 -18.23 -6.36 23.25
C PRO A 71 -18.03 -4.91 22.81
N ILE A 72 -17.29 -4.71 21.73
CA ILE A 72 -17.09 -3.40 21.09
C ILE A 72 -17.72 -3.47 19.70
N LYS A 73 -18.56 -2.51 19.37
CA LYS A 73 -19.04 -2.33 18.01
C LYS A 73 -17.91 -1.79 17.12
N ILE A 74 -17.44 -2.61 16.18
CA ILE A 74 -16.47 -2.17 15.17
C ILE A 74 -17.27 -1.59 14.02
N GLU A 75 -17.21 -0.27 13.86
CA GLU A 75 -17.84 0.45 12.76
C GLU A 75 -17.34 -0.01 11.39
N ALA A 76 -18.19 0.16 10.37
CA ALA A 76 -17.83 -0.22 9.00
C ALA A 76 -16.61 0.59 8.53
N ARG A 77 -15.56 -0.08 8.07
CA ARG A 77 -14.33 0.57 7.62
C ARG A 77 -13.93 0.09 6.23
N LYS A 78 -13.43 1.03 5.43
CA LYS A 78 -12.74 0.76 4.17
C LYS A 78 -11.28 0.43 4.46
N SER A 79 -10.79 -0.72 4.00
CA SER A 79 -9.41 -1.20 4.19
C SER A 79 -8.77 -1.52 2.85
#